data_AF-A0AAD4G895-F1
#
_entry.id   AF-A0AAD4G895-F1
#
_cell.length_a   1.000
_cell.length_b   1.000
_cell.length_c   1.000
_cell.angle_alpha   90.00
_cell.angle_beta   90.00
_cell.angle_gamma   90.00
#
_symmetry.space_group_name_H-M   'P 1'
#
loop_
_entity.id
_entity.type
_entity.pdbx_description
1 polymer ?
#
loop_
_entity_poly.entity_id
_entity_poly.type
_entity_poly.pdbx_seq_one_letter_code
_entity_poly.pdbx_strand_id
1 'polypeptide(L)'
;MLHVCTSHVPNSYYQKKTVVCSILIQGINQKSNALQSIIGFFLQSVHAPYNVINTLAHIGLSISSNAINMALRSLSAESEHTLQTLGHSLIALYAYYNFDVNLKSQVPTVEKLNDSLKHLTSGLLFPLAHSVVSDDLQCSDELWKKSWLNLDFDVDGQESRTWWDLVSLLCTTPKLTNAESSQLHDFNAWMFLQDLCTHGPVYFHQFKPIITHPESVEQIPLVKTPIFAA
;
A
#
# COMPACT_ATOMS: atom_id res chain seq x y z
N MET A 1 9.16 60.94 -0.35
CA MET A 1 10.50 60.42 -0.72
C MET A 1 10.66 59.07 -0.02
N LEU A 2 10.18 57.99 -0.65
CA LEU A 2 10.25 56.62 -0.12
C LEU A 2 11.27 55.87 -0.97
N HIS A 3 12.46 55.66 -0.40
CA HIS A 3 13.51 54.85 -1.00
C HIS A 3 13.13 53.38 -0.81
N VAL A 4 12.64 52.73 -1.87
CA VAL A 4 12.43 51.28 -1.88
C VAL A 4 13.78 50.62 -2.15
N CYS A 5 14.39 50.03 -1.12
CA CYS A 5 15.53 49.13 -1.27
C CYS A 5 15.05 47.83 -1.96
N THR A 6 15.27 47.73 -3.27
CA THR A 6 15.22 46.44 -3.97
C THR A 6 16.48 45.66 -3.62
N SER A 7 16.33 44.69 -2.72
CA SER A 7 17.36 43.70 -2.42
C SER A 7 17.71 42.94 -3.70
N HIS A 8 18.88 43.23 -4.26
CA HIS A 8 19.41 42.60 -5.47
C HIS A 8 19.81 41.16 -5.13
N VAL A 9 18.92 40.19 -5.38
CA VAL A 9 19.24 38.77 -5.30
C VAL A 9 20.28 38.46 -6.39
N PRO A 10 21.42 37.82 -6.08
CA PRO A 10 22.52 37.68 -7.04
C PRO A 10 22.12 36.78 -8.22
N ASN A 11 22.27 37.36 -9.41
CA ASN A 11 21.92 36.81 -10.73
C ASN A 11 22.56 35.43 -11.02
N SER A 12 23.65 35.08 -10.31
CA SER A 12 24.39 33.83 -10.51
C SER A 12 23.61 32.57 -10.10
N TYR A 13 22.66 32.68 -9.17
CA TYR A 13 21.85 31.53 -8.73
C TYR A 13 20.85 31.10 -9.80
N TYR A 14 20.16 32.07 -10.43
CA TYR A 14 19.20 31.81 -11.49
C TYR A 14 19.88 31.30 -12.76
N GLN A 15 21.04 31.87 -13.13
CA GLN A 15 21.81 31.41 -14.28
C GLN A 15 22.25 29.95 -14.15
N LYS A 16 22.71 29.52 -12.96
CA LYS A 16 23.09 28.12 -12.72
C LYS A 16 21.90 27.16 -12.89
N LYS A 17 20.71 27.53 -12.39
CA LYS A 17 19.49 26.74 -12.58
C LYS A 17 19.09 26.63 -14.05
N THR A 18 19.13 27.74 -14.78
CA THR A 18 18.80 27.77 -16.21
C THR A 18 19.73 26.84 -17.01
N VAL A 19 21.03 26.87 -16.72
CA VAL A 19 22.03 26.01 -17.40
C VAL A 19 21.77 24.52 -17.11
N VAL A 20 21.51 24.16 -15.85
CA VAL A 20 21.19 22.77 -15.47
C VAL A 20 19.89 22.29 -16.14
N CYS A 21 18.84 23.12 -16.15
CA CYS A 21 17.60 22.81 -16.85
C CYS A 21 17.82 22.64 -18.35
N SER A 22 18.61 23.50 -19.01
CA SER A 22 18.92 23.35 -20.43
C SER A 22 19.70 22.08 -20.74
N ILE A 23 20.65 21.67 -19.88
CA ILE A 23 21.39 20.41 -20.04
C ILE A 23 20.48 19.20 -19.86
N LEU A 24 19.56 19.24 -18.89
CA LEU A 24 18.57 18.17 -18.68
C LEU A 24 17.53 18.08 -19.81
N ILE A 25 17.19 19.21 -20.44
CA ILE A 25 16.26 19.28 -21.58
C ILE A 25 16.96 18.88 -22.90
N GLN A 26 18.21 19.29 -23.11
CA GLN A 26 19.02 18.94 -24.30
C GLN A 26 19.72 17.59 -24.20
N GLY A 27 19.76 16.97 -23.01
CA GLY A 27 20.18 15.59 -22.80
C GLY A 27 19.17 14.61 -23.37
N ILE A 28 18.92 14.68 -24.67
CA ILE A 28 18.09 13.75 -25.44
C ILE A 28 18.87 12.45 -25.53
N ASN A 29 18.85 11.67 -24.46
CA ASN A 29 19.29 10.29 -24.51
C ASN A 29 18.10 9.49 -25.06
N GLN A 30 18.27 8.92 -26.25
CA GLN A 30 17.23 8.15 -26.95
C GLN A 30 16.64 7.00 -26.11
N LYS A 31 17.31 6.61 -25.01
CA LYS A 31 16.89 5.56 -24.08
C LYS A 31 16.27 6.04 -22.77
N SER A 32 16.36 7.33 -22.40
CA SER A 32 15.79 7.79 -21.11
C SER A 32 15.57 9.30 -21.09
N ASN A 33 14.34 9.72 -21.37
CA ASN A 33 13.87 11.07 -21.05
C ASN A 33 12.94 11.03 -19.84
N ALA A 34 13.44 10.53 -18.70
CA ALA A 34 12.68 10.40 -17.47
C ALA A 34 11.97 11.70 -17.06
N LEU A 35 12.63 12.85 -17.21
CA LEU A 35 12.05 14.16 -16.90
C LEU A 35 10.87 14.51 -17.83
N GLN A 36 11.00 14.30 -19.14
CA GLN A 36 9.91 14.54 -20.09
C GLN A 36 8.75 13.59 -19.85
N SER A 37 9.02 12.34 -19.46
CA SER A 37 7.99 11.37 -19.05
C SER A 37 7.24 11.84 -17.80
N ILE A 38 7.95 12.29 -16.76
CA ILE A 38 7.35 12.84 -15.54
C ILE A 38 6.47 14.05 -15.88
N ILE A 39 6.98 14.98 -16.69
CA ILE A 39 6.21 16.15 -17.14
C ILE A 39 4.97 15.71 -17.92
N GLY A 40 5.10 14.76 -18.84
CA GLY A 40 3.98 14.23 -19.62
C GLY A 40 2.91 13.57 -18.75
N PHE A 41 3.29 12.68 -17.83
CA PHE A 41 2.36 12.05 -16.90
C PHE A 41 1.70 13.06 -15.96
N PHE A 42 2.45 14.07 -15.49
CA PHE A 42 1.88 15.16 -14.70
C PHE A 42 0.84 15.96 -15.48
N LEU A 43 1.14 16.33 -16.73
CA LEU A 43 0.18 17.03 -17.59
C LEU A 43 -1.08 16.18 -17.84
N GLN A 44 -0.91 14.88 -18.07
CA GLN A 44 -2.03 13.95 -18.21
C GLN A 44 -2.86 13.87 -16.92
N SER A 45 -2.24 13.83 -15.74
CA SER A 45 -2.94 13.70 -14.46
C SER A 45 -3.75 14.94 -14.08
N VAL A 46 -3.29 16.12 -14.49
CA VAL A 46 -4.05 17.38 -14.35
C VAL A 46 -5.04 17.61 -15.50
N HIS A 47 -5.27 16.61 -16.35
CA HIS A 47 -6.18 16.67 -17.50
C HIS A 47 -5.84 17.82 -18.47
N ALA A 48 -4.55 18.10 -18.68
CA ALA A 48 -4.14 19.09 -19.66
C ALA A 48 -4.62 18.70 -21.06
N PRO A 49 -5.15 19.65 -21.86
CA PRO A 49 -5.57 19.38 -23.23
C PRO A 49 -4.47 18.74 -24.08
N TYR A 50 -4.82 17.77 -24.93
CA TYR A 50 -3.84 17.03 -25.74
C TYR A 50 -2.99 17.92 -26.65
N ASN A 51 -3.54 19.03 -27.14
CA ASN A 51 -2.78 20.02 -27.91
C ASN A 51 -1.65 20.63 -27.08
N VAL A 52 -1.88 20.97 -25.79
CA VAL A 52 -0.84 21.48 -24.89
C VAL A 52 0.25 20.44 -24.68
N ILE A 53 -0.13 19.19 -24.39
CA ILE A 53 0.82 18.08 -24.20
C ILE A 53 1.67 17.88 -25.45
N ASN A 54 1.03 17.81 -26.62
CA ASN A 54 1.74 17.57 -27.88
C ASN A 54 2.61 18.76 -28.30
N THR A 55 2.19 20.00 -28.07
CA THR A 55 3.04 21.18 -28.30
C THR A 55 4.28 21.13 -27.41
N LEU A 56 4.14 20.82 -26.12
CA LEU A 56 5.29 20.68 -25.22
C LEU A 56 6.19 19.50 -25.61
N ALA A 57 5.60 18.42 -26.14
CA ALA A 57 6.37 17.32 -26.68
C ALA A 57 7.19 17.70 -27.92
N HIS A 58 6.62 18.49 -28.84
CA HIS A 58 7.33 19.01 -30.00
C HIS A 58 8.48 19.97 -29.62
N ILE A 59 8.35 20.70 -28.50
CA ILE A 59 9.43 21.56 -27.96
C ILE A 59 10.49 20.72 -27.22
N GLY A 60 10.23 19.44 -26.93
CA GLY A 60 11.14 18.56 -26.19
C GLY A 60 11.06 18.74 -24.67
N LEU A 61 9.94 19.25 -24.16
CA LEU A 61 9.69 19.41 -22.72
C LEU A 61 8.86 18.27 -22.12
N SER A 62 8.13 17.52 -22.95
CA SER A 62 7.26 16.41 -22.56
C SER A 62 7.39 15.24 -23.54
N ILE A 63 6.89 14.07 -23.16
CA ILE A 63 6.54 13.03 -24.14
C ILE A 63 5.16 13.33 -24.75
N SER A 64 4.89 12.75 -25.93
CA SER A 64 3.60 12.93 -26.62
C SER A 64 2.47 12.20 -25.89
N SER A 65 1.22 12.63 -26.13
CA SER A 65 0.06 11.95 -25.56
C SER A 65 -0.04 10.48 -25.96
N ASN A 66 0.39 10.15 -27.19
CA ASN A 66 0.43 8.76 -27.65
C ASN A 66 1.46 7.94 -26.85
N ALA A 67 2.65 8.49 -26.58
CA ALA A 67 3.67 7.83 -25.77
C ALA A 67 3.19 7.59 -24.33
N ILE A 68 2.48 8.55 -23.74
CA ILE A 68 1.85 8.41 -22.41
C ILE A 68 0.85 7.24 -22.42
N ASN A 69 -0.06 7.20 -23.39
CA ASN A 69 -1.07 6.16 -23.50
C ASN A 69 -0.47 4.77 -23.72
N MET A 70 0.58 4.66 -24.55
CA MET A 70 1.30 3.40 -24.74
C MET A 70 2.00 2.95 -23.46
N ALA A 71 2.65 3.86 -22.74
CA ALA A 71 3.30 3.55 -21.47
C ALA A 71 2.29 3.10 -20.40
N LEU A 72 1.12 3.77 -20.30
CA LEU A 72 0.04 3.35 -19.42
C LEU A 72 -0.47 1.95 -19.75
N ARG A 73 -0.73 1.67 -21.04
CA ARG A 73 -1.18 0.33 -21.47
C ARG A 73 -0.14 -0.74 -21.17
N SER A 74 1.13 -0.47 -21.44
CA SER A 74 2.22 -1.41 -21.15
C SER A 74 2.35 -1.66 -19.65
N LEU A 75 2.28 -0.61 -18.82
CA LEU A 75 2.36 -0.74 -17.36
C LEU A 75 1.15 -1.49 -16.80
N SER A 76 -0.04 -1.23 -17.33
CA SER A 76 -1.26 -1.94 -16.96
C SER A 76 -1.17 -3.42 -17.31
N ALA A 77 -0.71 -3.76 -18.52
CA ALA A 77 -0.55 -5.16 -18.94
C ALA A 77 0.50 -5.90 -18.10
N GLU A 78 1.61 -5.24 -17.77
CA GLU A 78 2.64 -5.81 -16.88
C GLU A 78 2.13 -6.00 -15.45
N SER A 79 1.35 -5.04 -14.94
CA SER A 79 0.72 -5.14 -13.62
C SER A 79 -0.27 -6.30 -13.58
N GLU A 80 -1.14 -6.41 -14.59
CA GLU A 80 -2.09 -7.52 -14.72
C GLU A 80 -1.38 -8.88 -14.75
N HIS A 81 -0.35 -9.01 -15.58
CA HIS A 81 0.45 -10.24 -15.67
C HIS A 81 1.13 -10.58 -14.33
N THR A 82 1.67 -9.57 -13.64
CA THR A 82 2.31 -9.75 -12.33
C THR A 82 1.28 -10.18 -11.27
N LEU A 83 0.11 -9.56 -11.24
CA LEU A 83 -0.97 -9.90 -10.31
C LEU A 83 -1.53 -11.28 -10.56
N GLN A 84 -1.69 -11.67 -11.83
CA GLN A 84 -2.08 -13.03 -12.20
C GLN A 84 -1.02 -14.02 -11.75
N THR A 85 0.26 -13.79 -12.04
CA THR A 85 1.36 -14.67 -11.64
C THR A 85 1.41 -14.83 -10.12
N LEU A 86 1.23 -13.72 -9.39
CA LEU A 86 1.20 -13.71 -7.94
C LEU A 86 -0.03 -14.45 -7.39
N GLY A 87 -1.21 -14.24 -7.96
CA GLY A 87 -2.42 -14.98 -7.56
C GLY A 87 -2.28 -16.49 -7.78
N HIS A 88 -1.69 -16.91 -8.91
CA HIS A 88 -1.46 -18.33 -9.21
C HIS A 88 -0.40 -18.99 -8.32
N SER A 89 0.47 -18.23 -7.67
CA SER A 89 1.44 -18.81 -6.73
C SER A 89 0.78 -19.30 -5.44
N LEU A 90 -0.45 -18.86 -5.16
CA LEU A 90 -1.18 -19.08 -3.90
C LEU A 90 -0.46 -18.53 -2.65
N ILE A 91 0.65 -17.81 -2.82
CA ILE A 91 1.47 -17.22 -1.77
C ILE A 91 1.26 -15.70 -1.79
N ALA A 92 -0.02 -15.30 -1.84
CA ALA A 92 -0.44 -13.92 -1.99
C ALA A 92 -1.40 -13.51 -0.87
N LEU A 93 -1.15 -12.35 -0.27
CA LEU A 93 -2.00 -11.71 0.70
C LEU A 93 -2.87 -10.66 0.04
N TYR A 94 -4.18 -10.78 0.24
CA TYR A 94 -5.16 -9.80 -0.21
C TYR A 94 -5.49 -8.84 0.94
N ALA A 95 -5.29 -7.54 0.72
CA ALA A 95 -5.74 -6.51 1.64
C ALA A 95 -6.82 -5.66 0.98
N TYR A 96 -8.02 -5.69 1.54
CA TYR A 96 -9.11 -4.83 1.11
C TYR A 96 -9.20 -3.61 2.02
N TYR A 97 -9.36 -2.44 1.41
CA TYR A 97 -9.59 -1.19 2.13
C TYR A 97 -10.79 -0.48 1.52
N ASN A 98 -11.76 -0.16 2.37
CA ASN A 98 -12.89 0.68 2.00
C ASN A 98 -12.51 2.13 2.29
N PHE A 99 -12.63 3.00 1.29
CA PHE A 99 -12.38 4.42 1.46
C PHE A 99 -13.46 5.25 0.79
N ASP A 100 -13.74 6.38 1.43
CA ASP A 100 -14.75 7.31 0.97
C ASP A 100 -14.08 8.47 0.23
N VAL A 101 -14.48 8.68 -1.03
CA VAL A 101 -14.01 9.81 -1.83
C VAL A 101 -15.14 10.81 -1.98
N ASN A 102 -14.91 12.04 -1.54
CA ASN A 102 -15.81 13.15 -1.81
C ASN A 102 -15.48 13.77 -3.17
N LEU A 103 -16.14 13.31 -4.23
CA LEU A 103 -16.02 13.84 -5.58
C LEU A 103 -16.84 15.12 -5.70
N LYS A 104 -16.23 16.26 -5.32
CA LYS A 104 -16.86 17.57 -5.47
C LYS A 104 -17.10 17.87 -6.96
N SER A 105 -18.36 18.05 -7.34
CA SER A 105 -18.73 18.58 -8.65
C SER A 105 -18.16 20.00 -8.82
N GLN A 106 -17.57 20.29 -10.00
CA GLN A 106 -17.17 21.66 -10.35
C GLN A 106 -18.36 22.62 -10.48
N VAL A 107 -19.57 22.10 -10.74
CA VAL A 107 -20.81 22.88 -10.85
C VAL A 107 -21.76 22.43 -9.75
N PRO A 108 -21.97 23.22 -8.68
CA PRO A 108 -22.95 22.87 -7.65
C PRO A 108 -24.36 23.03 -8.21
N THR A 109 -25.02 21.91 -8.54
CA THR A 109 -26.45 21.88 -8.84
C THR A 109 -27.23 21.75 -7.54
N VAL A 110 -28.22 22.63 -7.33
CA VAL A 110 -29.03 22.72 -6.10
C VAL A 110 -29.69 21.38 -5.70
N GLU A 111 -29.92 20.51 -6.67
CA GLU A 111 -30.63 19.24 -6.51
C GLU A 111 -29.76 18.05 -6.03
N LYS A 112 -28.42 18.17 -6.00
CA LYS A 112 -27.50 17.06 -5.69
C LYS A 112 -26.43 17.39 -4.63
N LEU A 113 -26.80 18.13 -3.59
CA LEU A 113 -25.85 18.54 -2.54
C LEU A 113 -25.26 17.39 -1.70
N ASN A 114 -25.87 16.18 -1.73
CA ASN A 114 -25.47 15.05 -0.86
C ASN A 114 -24.94 13.81 -1.60
N ASP A 115 -24.82 13.82 -2.95
CA ASP A 115 -24.46 12.61 -3.74
C ASP A 115 -22.97 12.61 -4.18
N SER A 116 -22.15 13.45 -3.56
CA SER A 116 -20.72 13.58 -3.88
C SER A 116 -19.83 12.55 -3.18
N LEU A 117 -20.33 11.92 -2.10
CA LEU A 117 -19.61 10.85 -1.42
C LEU A 117 -19.73 9.55 -2.23
N LYS A 118 -18.59 9.00 -2.66
CA LYS A 118 -18.51 7.69 -3.30
C LYS A 118 -17.76 6.73 -2.38
N HIS A 119 -18.42 5.64 -2.03
CA HIS A 119 -17.82 4.53 -1.32
C HIS A 119 -17.08 3.65 -2.33
N LEU A 120 -15.76 3.51 -2.16
CA LEU A 120 -14.92 2.69 -3.02
C LEU A 120 -14.24 1.61 -2.18
N THR A 121 -14.13 0.42 -2.75
CA THR A 121 -13.31 -0.66 -2.20
C THR A 121 -12.09 -0.83 -3.09
N SER A 122 -10.91 -0.58 -2.54
CA SER A 122 -9.64 -0.95 -3.17
C SER A 122 -9.15 -2.29 -2.62
N GLY A 123 -8.52 -3.07 -3.49
CA GLY A 123 -7.73 -4.24 -3.12
C GLY A 123 -6.26 -4.00 -3.38
N LEU A 124 -5.39 -4.54 -2.53
CA LEU A 124 -3.95 -4.66 -2.74
C LEU A 124 -3.55 -6.12 -2.64
N LEU A 125 -2.60 -6.52 -3.49
CA LEU A 125 -2.04 -7.87 -3.49
C LEU A 125 -0.56 -7.79 -3.16
N PHE A 126 -0.13 -8.57 -2.16
CA PHE A 126 1.26 -8.64 -1.74
C PHE A 126 1.75 -10.08 -1.78
N PRO A 127 2.99 -10.36 -2.20
CA PRO A 127 3.56 -11.67 -1.97
C PRO A 127 3.79 -11.88 -0.48
N LEU A 128 3.40 -13.06 0.01
CA LEU A 128 3.81 -13.51 1.33
C LEU A 128 5.32 -13.79 1.26
N ALA A 129 6.10 -12.87 1.79
CA ALA A 129 7.56 -12.94 1.83
C ALA A 129 8.03 -13.83 3.00
N HIS A 130 9.36 -13.96 3.16
CA HIS A 130 10.02 -14.66 4.28
C HIS A 130 9.89 -16.19 4.26
N SER A 131 10.23 -16.81 3.13
CA SER A 131 10.27 -18.27 3.00
C SER A 131 8.92 -18.97 3.20
N VAL A 132 7.81 -18.22 3.19
CA VAL A 132 6.47 -18.80 3.18
C VAL A 132 6.33 -19.67 1.94
N VAL A 133 6.08 -20.95 2.16
CA VAL A 133 5.79 -21.93 1.11
C VAL A 133 4.30 -22.23 1.10
N SER A 134 3.82 -22.81 -0.01
CA SER A 134 2.42 -23.22 -0.13
C SER A 134 1.98 -24.17 1.01
N ASP A 135 2.89 -24.97 1.55
CA ASP A 135 2.60 -25.88 2.67
C ASP A 135 2.28 -25.14 3.98
N ASP A 136 2.79 -23.92 4.17
CA ASP A 136 2.49 -23.11 5.36
C ASP A 136 1.03 -22.62 5.34
N LEU A 137 0.39 -22.63 4.16
CA LEU A 137 -0.99 -22.21 3.93
C LEU A 137 -1.97 -23.38 3.96
N GLN A 138 -1.58 -24.58 4.41
CA GLN A 138 -2.51 -25.72 4.53
C GLN A 138 -3.74 -25.41 5.41
N CYS A 139 -3.61 -24.50 6.38
CA CYS A 139 -4.73 -24.02 7.17
C CYS A 139 -5.78 -23.27 6.33
N SER A 140 -5.39 -22.54 5.28
CA SER A 140 -6.33 -21.82 4.41
C SER A 140 -7.22 -22.77 3.61
N ASP A 141 -6.69 -23.91 3.18
CA ASP A 141 -7.47 -24.93 2.49
C ASP A 141 -8.51 -25.56 3.42
N GLU A 142 -8.12 -25.92 4.64
CA GLU A 142 -9.03 -26.44 5.66
C GLU A 142 -10.09 -25.41 6.05
N LEU A 143 -9.70 -24.15 6.14
CA LEU A 143 -10.57 -23.00 6.34
C LEU A 143 -11.60 -22.86 5.23
N TRP A 144 -11.15 -22.88 3.96
CA TRP A 144 -12.02 -22.74 2.80
C TRP A 144 -13.01 -23.89 2.69
N LYS A 145 -12.56 -25.14 2.89
CA LYS A 145 -13.44 -26.33 2.90
C LYS A 145 -14.55 -26.23 3.95
N LYS A 146 -14.27 -25.58 5.08
CA LYS A 146 -15.22 -25.40 6.20
C LYS A 146 -15.96 -24.07 6.15
N SER A 147 -15.70 -23.24 5.15
CA SER A 147 -16.29 -21.91 5.03
C SER A 147 -17.71 -22.01 4.46
N TRP A 148 -18.65 -21.33 5.11
CA TRP A 148 -20.00 -21.10 4.60
C TRP A 148 -20.05 -20.35 3.24
N LEU A 149 -18.95 -19.71 2.84
CA LEU A 149 -18.80 -19.05 1.53
C LEU A 149 -18.36 -20.01 0.42
N ASN A 150 -17.97 -21.24 0.77
CA ASN A 150 -17.64 -22.26 -0.22
C ASN A 150 -18.94 -22.83 -0.81
N LEU A 151 -19.14 -22.68 -2.12
CA LEU A 151 -20.36 -23.11 -2.81
C LEU A 151 -20.54 -24.63 -2.82
N ASP A 152 -19.45 -25.37 -2.64
CA ASP A 152 -19.45 -26.84 -2.56
C ASP A 152 -19.67 -27.34 -1.12
N PHE A 153 -19.96 -26.43 -0.17
CA PHE A 153 -20.18 -26.78 1.23
C PHE A 153 -21.53 -27.48 1.41
N ASP A 154 -21.49 -28.73 1.88
CA ASP A 154 -22.69 -29.49 2.24
C ASP A 154 -23.24 -28.96 3.58
N VAL A 155 -24.44 -28.40 3.54
CA VAL A 155 -25.07 -27.69 4.67
C VAL A 155 -25.60 -28.67 5.72
N ASP A 156 -25.71 -29.96 5.38
CA ASP A 156 -26.28 -30.97 6.26
C ASP A 156 -25.30 -31.41 7.37
N GLY A 157 -25.39 -30.72 8.51
CA GLY A 157 -24.97 -31.27 9.81
C GLY A 157 -23.70 -30.70 10.42
N GLN A 158 -23.11 -29.64 9.86
CA GLN A 158 -21.88 -29.06 10.40
C GLN A 158 -22.12 -27.77 11.19
N GLU A 159 -21.69 -27.75 12.45
CA GLU A 159 -21.82 -26.60 13.36
C GLU A 159 -21.09 -25.38 12.80
N SER A 160 -21.73 -24.21 12.92
CA SER A 160 -21.15 -22.92 12.54
C SER A 160 -19.85 -22.69 13.31
N ARG A 161 -18.73 -22.76 12.61
CA ARG A 161 -17.41 -22.48 13.19
C ARG A 161 -17.22 -20.97 13.30
N THR A 162 -16.88 -20.53 14.49
CA THR A 162 -16.47 -19.17 14.77
C THR A 162 -14.98 -18.99 14.53
N TRP A 163 -14.49 -17.76 14.53
CA TRP A 163 -13.06 -17.49 14.40
C TRP A 163 -12.22 -18.14 15.52
N TRP A 164 -12.83 -18.41 16.69
CA TRP A 164 -12.17 -19.13 17.78
C TRP A 164 -11.80 -20.57 17.42
N ASP A 165 -12.62 -21.23 16.61
CA ASP A 165 -12.32 -22.57 16.12
C ASP A 165 -11.07 -22.57 15.22
N LEU A 166 -10.75 -21.42 14.61
CA LEU A 166 -9.53 -21.24 13.80
C LEU A 166 -8.29 -21.05 14.67
N VAL A 167 -8.43 -20.31 15.77
CA VAL A 167 -7.36 -20.21 16.79
C VAL A 167 -7.06 -21.59 17.35
N SER A 168 -8.09 -22.41 17.58
CA SER A 168 -7.89 -23.80 18.03
C SER A 168 -7.10 -24.65 17.02
N LEU A 169 -7.31 -24.43 15.70
CA LEU A 169 -6.55 -25.13 14.65
C LEU A 169 -5.05 -24.78 14.70
N LEU A 170 -4.72 -23.51 14.94
CA LEU A 170 -3.34 -23.05 15.10
C LEU A 170 -2.67 -23.63 16.36
N CYS A 171 -3.45 -23.91 17.41
CA CYS A 171 -2.95 -24.57 18.63
C CYS A 171 -2.83 -26.09 18.52
N THR A 172 -3.47 -26.73 17.53
CA THR A 172 -3.53 -28.20 17.40
C THR A 172 -2.45 -28.83 16.53
N THR A 173 -1.43 -28.10 16.10
CA THR A 173 -0.25 -28.74 15.50
C THR A 173 0.33 -29.77 16.50
N PRO A 174 0.50 -31.05 16.14
CA PRO A 174 0.70 -32.14 17.12
C PRO A 174 2.06 -32.16 17.83
N LYS A 175 2.80 -31.05 17.80
CA LYS A 175 4.12 -30.87 18.39
C LYS A 175 4.24 -29.63 19.26
N LEU A 176 3.14 -28.97 19.65
CA LEU A 176 3.19 -28.02 20.75
C LEU A 176 3.46 -28.78 22.04
N THR A 177 4.74 -28.93 22.39
CA THR A 177 5.12 -29.22 23.77
C THR A 177 4.46 -28.18 24.68
N ASN A 178 4.16 -28.53 25.94
CA ASN A 178 3.53 -27.64 26.93
C ASN A 178 4.19 -26.24 27.09
N ALA A 179 5.35 -25.99 26.46
CA ALA A 179 6.10 -24.75 26.46
C ALA A 179 5.60 -23.68 25.46
N GLU A 180 4.91 -24.04 24.37
CA GLU A 180 4.47 -23.06 23.36
C GLU A 180 3.09 -22.44 23.69
N SER A 181 2.21 -23.19 24.37
CA SER A 181 0.97 -22.64 24.91
C SER A 181 1.23 -21.64 26.06
N SER A 182 2.31 -21.83 26.84
CA SER A 182 2.71 -20.84 27.83
C SER A 182 3.22 -19.55 27.19
N GLN A 183 3.92 -19.60 26.06
CA GLN A 183 4.46 -18.40 25.40
C GLN A 183 3.37 -17.42 24.95
N LEU A 184 2.24 -17.89 24.39
CA LEU A 184 1.13 -17.01 24.02
C LEU A 184 0.48 -16.37 25.25
N HIS A 185 0.33 -17.14 26.33
CA HIS A 185 -0.17 -16.61 27.60
C HIS A 185 0.79 -15.58 28.21
N ASP A 186 2.09 -15.85 28.17
CA ASP A 186 3.14 -14.96 28.66
C ASP A 186 3.19 -13.66 27.83
N PHE A 187 3.05 -13.75 26.51
CA PHE A 187 2.96 -12.58 25.64
C PHE A 187 1.70 -11.75 25.93
N ASN A 188 0.54 -12.38 26.05
CA ASN A 188 -0.70 -11.68 26.36
C ASN A 188 -0.66 -11.02 27.75
N ALA A 189 -0.11 -11.72 28.75
CA ALA A 189 0.10 -11.17 30.09
C ALA A 189 1.07 -9.99 30.06
N TRP A 190 2.19 -10.12 29.34
CA TRP A 190 3.13 -9.04 29.13
C TRP A 190 2.46 -7.83 28.47
N MET A 191 1.69 -8.04 27.39
CA MET A 191 1.04 -6.97 26.65
C MET A 191 0.02 -6.23 27.51
N PHE A 192 -0.82 -6.97 28.24
CA PHE A 192 -1.76 -6.40 29.21
C PHE A 192 -1.05 -5.57 30.28
N LEU A 193 0.03 -6.09 30.87
CA LEU A 193 0.81 -5.36 31.89
C LEU A 193 1.46 -4.10 31.32
N GLN A 194 2.01 -4.18 30.11
CA GLN A 194 2.65 -3.06 29.42
C GLN A 194 1.65 -1.95 29.12
N ASP A 195 0.46 -2.28 28.65
CA ASP A 195 -0.62 -1.32 28.38
C ASP A 195 -1.13 -0.71 29.68
N LEU A 196 -1.37 -1.53 30.71
CA LEU A 196 -1.79 -1.07 32.03
C LEU A 196 -0.78 -0.09 32.65
N CYS A 197 0.52 -0.36 32.50
CA CYS A 197 1.58 0.50 33.04
C CYS A 197 1.88 1.73 32.17
N THR A 198 1.45 1.76 30.90
CA THR A 198 1.70 2.89 29.98
C THR A 198 0.50 3.82 29.87
N HIS A 199 -0.72 3.27 29.93
CA HIS A 199 -1.97 4.00 29.68
C HIS A 199 -2.95 3.93 30.85
N GLY A 200 -2.70 3.09 31.85
CA GLY A 200 -3.56 2.95 33.02
C GLY A 200 -3.40 4.05 34.08
N PRO A 201 -3.99 3.86 35.26
CA PRO A 201 -3.85 4.78 36.38
C PRO A 201 -2.39 5.02 36.78
N VAL A 202 -2.07 6.24 37.23
CA VAL A 202 -0.71 6.68 37.62
C VAL A 202 -0.02 5.72 38.59
N TYR A 203 -0.78 5.07 39.48
CA TYR A 203 -0.27 4.06 40.40
C TYR A 203 0.50 2.92 39.70
N PHE A 204 0.10 2.51 38.50
CA PHE A 204 0.71 1.38 37.81
C PHE A 204 1.99 1.75 37.04
N HIS A 205 2.24 3.04 36.79
CA HIS A 205 3.43 3.48 36.04
C HIS A 205 4.75 3.08 36.73
N GLN A 206 4.73 2.95 38.06
CA GLN A 206 5.89 2.54 38.84
C GLN A 206 6.38 1.11 38.52
N PHE A 207 5.53 0.25 37.97
CA PHE A 207 5.89 -1.13 37.63
C PHE A 207 6.50 -1.27 36.23
N LYS A 208 6.44 -0.22 35.39
CA LYS A 208 6.98 -0.24 34.03
C LYS A 208 8.45 -0.70 33.93
N PRO A 209 9.37 -0.30 34.83
CA PRO A 209 10.77 -0.76 34.78
C PRO A 209 10.95 -2.25 35.11
N ILE A 210 9.95 -2.90 35.71
CA ILE A 210 10.01 -4.29 36.19
C ILE A 210 9.53 -5.26 35.10
N ILE A 211 8.77 -4.77 34.11
CA ILE A 211 8.24 -5.58 33.02
C ILE A 211 9.39 -5.91 32.05
N THR A 212 9.81 -7.17 32.01
CA THR A 212 10.78 -7.69 31.05
C THR A 212 10.15 -7.88 29.68
N HIS A 213 10.89 -7.56 28.62
CA HIS A 213 10.45 -7.90 27.26
C HIS A 213 10.34 -9.42 27.08
N PRO A 214 9.30 -9.91 26.39
CA PRO A 214 9.16 -11.32 26.10
C PRO A 214 10.30 -11.77 25.18
N GLU A 215 10.68 -13.04 25.30
CA GLU A 215 11.66 -13.63 24.40
C GLU A 215 11.09 -13.67 22.98
N SER A 216 11.91 -13.31 22.00
CA SER A 216 11.51 -13.38 20.60
C SER A 216 11.53 -14.84 20.13
N VAL A 217 10.36 -15.40 19.86
CA VAL A 217 10.23 -16.77 19.34
C VAL A 217 10.66 -16.83 17.88
N GLU A 218 10.11 -15.95 17.05
CA GLU A 218 10.42 -15.85 15.63
C GLU A 218 10.49 -14.38 15.24
N GLN A 219 11.70 -13.87 14.97
CA GLN A 219 11.83 -12.51 14.49
C GLN A 219 11.37 -12.45 13.04
N ILE A 220 10.23 -11.78 12.80
CA ILE A 220 9.83 -11.43 11.45
C ILE A 220 10.87 -10.44 10.89
N PRO A 221 11.56 -10.80 9.79
CA PRO A 221 12.56 -9.91 9.23
C PRO A 221 11.91 -8.60 8.77
N LEU A 222 12.57 -7.48 9.08
CA LEU A 222 12.14 -6.18 8.57
C LEU A 222 12.64 -6.01 7.14
N VAL A 223 11.87 -6.54 6.18
CA VAL A 223 12.11 -6.31 4.75
C VAL A 223 11.04 -5.41 4.16
N LYS A 224 11.41 -4.68 3.11
CA LYS A 224 10.47 -3.90 2.33
C LYS A 224 9.61 -4.85 1.49
N THR A 225 8.32 -4.95 1.82
CA THR A 225 7.36 -5.68 1.00
C THR A 225 7.21 -5.01 -0.37
N PRO A 226 7.41 -5.73 -1.49
CA PRO A 226 7.07 -5.19 -2.80
C PRO A 226 5.55 -5.03 -2.89
N ILE A 227 5.09 -3.85 -3.30
CA ILE A 227 3.67 -3.52 -3.40
C ILE A 227 3.29 -3.56 -4.88
N PHE A 228 2.33 -4.42 -5.22
CA PHE A 228 1.72 -4.45 -6.54
C PHE A 228 0.34 -3.81 -6.45
N ALA A 229 0.15 -2.70 -7.16
CA ALA A 229 -1.14 -2.03 -7.23
C ALA A 229 -2.04 -2.78 -8.23
N ALA A 230 -3.22 -3.17 -7.75
CA ALA A 230 -4.30 -3.73 -8.58
C ALA A 230 -5.08 -2.63 -9.30
#